data_AF-A0A395Y881-F1
#
_entry.id   AF-A0A395Y881-F1
#
_cell.length_a   1.000
_cell.length_b   1.000
_cell.length_c   1.000
_cell.angle_alpha   90.00
_cell.angle_beta   90.00
_cell.angle_gamma   90.00
#
_symmetry.space_group_name_H-M   'P 1'
#
loop_
_entity.id
_entity.type
_entity.pdbx_description
1 polymer ?
#
loop_
_entity_poly.entity_id
_entity_poly.type
_entity_poly.pdbx_seq_one_letter_code
_entity_poly.pdbx_strand_id
1 'polypeptide(L)'
;MTRKDRLRKVGGLRGLYLRYCYELGYLPKYRKRWNRVHYLLKDDLLKCEQYSKHARLLGEYQIETREDLASFILDKNAEYEKLFAERDELRKVARRVMPEESRAEIKKVITELTEKLKALREEIKLSEDIRERSDMLKEKIEKIDKEQEQRKEERGR
;
A
#
# COMPACT_ATOMS: atom_id res chain seq x y z
N MET A 1 11.06 3.23 -26.35
CA MET A 1 10.41 3.63 -25.08
C MET A 1 10.86 2.71 -23.97
N THR A 2 11.66 3.21 -23.03
CA THR A 2 12.20 2.41 -21.92
C THR A 2 11.11 2.11 -20.87
N ARG A 3 11.34 1.12 -20.01
CA ARG A 3 10.43 0.77 -18.91
C ARG A 3 10.23 1.94 -17.94
N LYS A 4 11.27 2.75 -17.74
CA LYS A 4 11.23 4.00 -16.97
C LYS A 4 10.24 5.01 -17.59
N ASP A 5 10.25 5.16 -18.91
CA ASP A 5 9.36 6.10 -19.62
C ASP A 5 7.89 5.69 -19.50
N ARG A 6 7.60 4.38 -19.49
CA ARG A 6 6.23 3.86 -19.28
C ARG A 6 5.71 4.19 -17.88
N LEU A 7 6.55 4.01 -16.86
CA LEU A 7 6.19 4.31 -15.47
C LEU A 7 5.96 5.81 -15.25
N ARG A 8 6.74 6.65 -15.91
CA ARG A 8 6.60 8.11 -15.83
C ARG A 8 5.26 8.61 -16.39
N LYS A 9 4.63 7.85 -17.30
CA LYS A 9 3.31 8.17 -17.87
C LYS A 9 2.12 7.84 -16.97
N VAL A 10 2.30 6.97 -15.96
CA VAL A 10 1.19 6.53 -15.08
C VAL A 10 0.72 7.68 -14.17
N GLY A 11 1.60 8.63 -13.82
CA GLY A 11 1.23 9.79 -13.00
C GLY A 11 0.71 9.42 -11.60
N GLY A 12 0.36 10.44 -10.80
CA GLY A 12 -0.27 10.26 -9.49
C GLY A 12 0.54 9.47 -8.45
N LEU A 13 -0.15 9.06 -7.37
CA LEU A 13 0.41 8.24 -6.30
C LEU A 13 0.85 6.87 -6.82
N ARG A 14 0.02 6.24 -7.66
CA ARG A 14 0.35 4.95 -8.28
C ARG A 14 1.65 5.01 -9.07
N GLY A 15 1.84 6.03 -9.91
CA GLY A 15 3.06 6.24 -10.68
C GLY A 15 4.27 6.49 -9.79
N LEU A 16 4.11 7.28 -8.71
CA LEU A 16 5.16 7.53 -7.72
C LEU A 16 5.65 6.21 -7.10
N TYR A 17 4.74 5.38 -6.59
CA TYR A 17 5.11 4.11 -5.95
C TYR A 17 5.70 3.10 -6.93
N LEU A 18 5.17 3.01 -8.16
CA LEU A 18 5.77 2.17 -9.20
C LEU A 18 7.17 2.64 -9.60
N ARG A 19 7.38 3.95 -9.69
CA ARG A 19 8.69 4.56 -9.94
C ARG A 19 9.66 4.24 -8.80
N TYR A 20 9.20 4.30 -7.56
CA TYR A 20 9.99 3.97 -6.38
C TYR A 20 10.45 2.50 -6.38
N CYS A 21 9.51 1.57 -6.58
CA CYS A 21 9.82 0.14 -6.69
C CYS A 21 10.79 -0.16 -7.85
N TYR A 22 10.71 0.61 -8.95
CA TYR A 22 11.69 0.53 -10.03
C TYR A 22 13.08 1.00 -9.58
N GLU A 23 13.20 2.12 -8.87
CA GLU A 23 14.52 2.59 -8.42
C GLU A 23 15.19 1.67 -7.41
N LEU A 24 14.39 1.01 -6.56
CA LEU A 24 14.83 -0.04 -5.64
C LEU A 24 15.21 -1.34 -6.34
N GLY A 25 14.76 -1.56 -7.59
CA GLY A 25 15.01 -2.81 -8.30
C GLY A 25 14.08 -3.95 -7.91
N TYR A 26 12.87 -3.63 -7.43
CA TYR A 26 11.90 -4.59 -6.91
C TYR A 26 10.61 -4.54 -7.74
N LEU A 27 10.68 -4.98 -9.00
CA LEU A 27 9.52 -5.12 -9.91
C LEU A 27 9.48 -6.53 -10.51
N PRO A 28 8.31 -7.03 -10.95
CA PRO A 28 8.22 -8.30 -11.64
C PRO A 28 9.12 -8.32 -12.88
N LYS A 29 10.01 -9.32 -13.00
CA LYS A 29 10.96 -9.45 -14.10
C LYS A 29 11.91 -8.23 -14.23
N TYR A 30 12.22 -7.54 -13.13
CA TYR A 30 13.23 -6.48 -13.09
C TYR A 30 13.99 -6.53 -11.77
N ARG A 31 15.30 -6.72 -11.85
CA ARG A 31 16.19 -6.70 -10.69
C ARG A 31 17.36 -5.77 -10.95
N LYS A 32 17.56 -4.81 -10.07
CA LYS A 32 18.70 -3.89 -10.11
C LYS A 32 19.81 -4.46 -9.22
N ARG A 33 21.07 -4.33 -9.64
CA ARG A 33 22.21 -4.70 -8.79
C ARG A 33 22.28 -3.73 -7.61
N TRP A 34 22.58 -4.23 -6.41
CA TRP A 34 22.57 -3.44 -5.17
C TRP A 34 23.49 -2.21 -5.24
N ASN A 35 24.67 -2.35 -5.85
CA ASN A 35 25.63 -1.26 -6.07
C ASN A 35 25.13 -0.16 -7.02
N ARG A 36 24.05 -0.39 -7.78
CA ARG A 36 23.42 0.60 -8.67
C ARG A 36 22.22 1.29 -8.02
N VAL A 37 21.82 0.88 -6.82
CA VAL A 37 20.76 1.57 -6.06
C VAL A 37 21.35 2.86 -5.49
N HIS A 38 20.59 3.95 -5.58
CA HIS A 38 21.02 5.25 -5.08
C HIS A 38 21.24 5.21 -3.57
N TYR A 39 22.22 5.94 -3.04
CA TYR A 39 22.54 5.92 -1.61
C TYR A 39 21.32 6.33 -0.75
N LEU A 40 20.54 7.33 -1.21
CA LEU A 40 19.28 7.79 -0.58
C LEU A 40 18.19 6.70 -0.42
N LEU A 41 18.29 5.60 -1.17
CA LEU A 41 17.31 4.51 -1.18
C LEU A 41 17.83 3.24 -0.50
N LYS A 42 19.06 3.24 0.02
CA LYS A 42 19.64 2.03 0.62
C LYS A 42 18.86 1.54 1.83
N ASP A 43 18.45 2.46 2.71
CA ASP A 43 17.66 2.10 3.90
C ASP A 43 16.27 1.57 3.54
N ASP A 44 15.74 2.02 2.40
CA ASP A 44 14.44 1.61 1.90
C ASP A 44 14.45 0.22 1.25
N LEU A 45 15.62 -0.37 1.01
CA LEU A 45 15.72 -1.75 0.51
C LEU A 45 15.11 -2.76 1.48
N LEU A 46 15.22 -2.52 2.79
CA LEU A 46 14.60 -3.37 3.81
C LEU A 46 13.07 -3.27 3.81
N LYS A 47 12.52 -2.21 3.20
CA LYS A 47 11.08 -1.93 3.12
C LYS A 47 10.49 -2.20 1.73
N CYS A 48 11.23 -2.85 0.83
CA CYS A 48 10.77 -3.11 -0.55
C CYS A 48 9.42 -3.82 -0.62
N GLU A 49 9.20 -4.80 0.27
CA GLU A 49 7.95 -5.54 0.30
C GLU A 49 6.77 -4.64 0.69
N GLN A 50 6.99 -3.72 1.64
CA GLN A 50 6.00 -2.74 2.03
C GLN A 50 5.63 -1.81 0.85
N TYR A 51 6.63 -1.24 0.18
CA TYR A 51 6.39 -0.37 -0.98
C TYR A 51 5.72 -1.11 -2.15
N SER A 52 6.03 -2.40 -2.33
CA SER A 52 5.34 -3.27 -3.29
C SER A 52 3.87 -3.47 -2.93
N LYS A 53 3.55 -3.70 -1.65
CA LYS A 53 2.15 -3.78 -1.18
C LYS A 53 1.40 -2.49 -1.42
N HIS A 54 2.03 -1.33 -1.17
CA HIS A 54 1.42 -0.03 -1.47
C HIS A 54 1.11 0.12 -2.96
N ALA A 55 2.09 -0.18 -3.83
CA ALA A 55 1.90 -0.11 -5.27
C ALA A 55 0.80 -1.05 -5.79
N ARG A 56 0.63 -2.22 -5.15
CA ARG A 56 -0.45 -3.17 -5.47
C ARG A 56 -1.81 -2.62 -5.05
N LEU A 57 -1.95 -2.16 -3.81
CA LEU A 57 -3.20 -1.58 -3.30
C LEU A 57 -3.64 -0.40 -4.16
N LEU A 58 -2.73 0.54 -4.46
CA LEU A 58 -3.02 1.67 -5.35
C LEU A 58 -3.43 1.22 -6.76
N GLY A 59 -2.86 0.12 -7.25
CA GLY A 59 -3.18 -0.42 -8.57
C GLY A 59 -4.50 -1.20 -8.62
N GLU A 60 -4.83 -1.91 -7.55
CA GLU A 60 -6.04 -2.71 -7.40
C GLU A 60 -7.28 -1.85 -7.24
N TYR A 61 -7.19 -0.80 -6.41
CA TYR A 61 -8.27 0.15 -6.17
C TYR A 61 -8.22 1.39 -7.06
N GLN A 62 -7.31 1.42 -8.05
CA GLN A 62 -7.13 2.54 -8.99
C GLN A 62 -6.99 3.91 -8.31
N ILE A 63 -6.27 3.97 -7.19
CA ILE A 63 -6.07 5.18 -6.41
C ILE A 63 -4.94 6.00 -7.03
N GLU A 64 -5.27 7.17 -7.59
CA GLU A 64 -4.31 8.03 -8.29
C GLU A 64 -3.99 9.31 -7.50
N THR A 65 -4.95 9.82 -6.73
CA THR A 65 -4.81 11.08 -5.99
C THR A 65 -4.90 10.89 -4.48
N ARG A 66 -4.55 11.94 -3.73
CA ARG A 66 -4.75 11.99 -2.27
C ARG A 66 -6.21 11.98 -1.88
N GLU A 67 -7.06 12.57 -2.73
CA GLU A 67 -8.50 12.62 -2.54
C GLU A 67 -9.11 11.22 -2.71
N ASP A 68 -8.70 10.48 -3.74
CA ASP A 68 -9.11 9.08 -3.93
C ASP A 68 -8.69 8.22 -2.73
N LEU A 69 -7.47 8.43 -2.21
CA LEU A 69 -6.97 7.72 -1.04
C LEU A 69 -7.77 8.07 0.22
N ALA A 70 -8.16 9.33 0.39
CA ALA A 70 -8.97 9.76 1.53
C ALA A 70 -10.38 9.16 1.47
N SER A 71 -11.03 9.18 0.29
CA SER A 71 -12.33 8.55 0.07
C SER A 71 -12.26 7.04 0.33
N PHE A 72 -11.22 6.36 -0.17
CA PHE A 72 -10.99 4.94 0.09
C PHE A 72 -10.87 4.62 1.59
N ILE A 73 -10.10 5.42 2.34
CA ILE A 73 -9.97 5.24 3.79
C ILE A 73 -11.32 5.45 4.49
N LEU A 74 -12.10 6.45 4.09
CA LEU A 74 -13.42 6.70 4.68
C LEU A 74 -14.38 5.54 4.43
N ASP A 75 -14.45 5.05 3.19
CA ASP A 75 -15.31 3.93 2.81
C ASP A 75 -14.96 2.65 3.58
N LYS A 76 -13.66 2.34 3.68
CA LYS A 76 -13.15 1.17 4.40
C LYS A 76 -13.38 1.28 5.91
N ASN A 77 -13.28 2.46 6.49
CA ASN A 77 -13.65 2.68 7.89
C ASN A 77 -15.15 2.49 8.11
N ALA A 78 -16.00 2.97 7.19
CA ALA A 78 -17.44 2.74 7.28
C ALA A 78 -17.80 1.25 7.19
N GLU A 79 -17.12 0.49 6.32
CA GLU A 79 -17.24 -0.96 6.22
C GLU A 79 -16.77 -1.65 7.52
N TYR A 80 -15.64 -1.21 8.05
CA TYR A 80 -15.08 -1.72 9.31
C TYR A 80 -16.08 -1.58 10.46
N GLU A 81 -16.66 -0.38 10.64
CA GLU A 81 -17.63 -0.12 11.71
C GLU A 81 -18.88 -0.99 11.59
N LYS A 82 -19.40 -1.18 10.37
CA LYS A 82 -20.55 -2.07 10.12
C LYS A 82 -20.25 -3.51 10.54
N LEU A 83 -19.13 -4.08 10.08
CA LEU A 83 -18.73 -5.45 10.42
C LEU A 83 -18.36 -5.59 11.89
N PHE A 84 -17.81 -4.55 12.51
CA PHE A 84 -17.50 -4.51 13.93
C PHE A 84 -18.77 -4.61 14.77
N ALA A 85 -19.79 -3.83 14.42
CA ALA A 85 -21.10 -3.85 15.06
C ALA A 85 -21.78 -5.22 14.90
N GLU A 86 -21.78 -5.78 13.69
CA GLU A 86 -22.34 -7.12 13.42
C GLU A 86 -21.66 -8.20 14.28
N ARG A 87 -20.33 -8.20 14.34
CA ARG A 87 -19.57 -9.14 15.18
C ARG A 87 -19.88 -8.93 16.67
N ASP A 88 -20.05 -7.69 17.13
CA ASP A 88 -20.39 -7.41 18.53
C ASP A 88 -21.79 -7.95 18.90
N GLU A 89 -22.76 -7.78 18.02
CA GLU A 89 -24.09 -8.37 18.18
C GLU A 89 -24.03 -9.91 18.20
N LEU A 90 -23.29 -10.53 17.27
CA LEU A 90 -23.11 -11.98 17.27
C LEU A 90 -22.42 -12.49 18.55
N ARG A 91 -21.47 -11.74 19.11
CA ARG A 91 -20.86 -12.05 20.42
C ARG A 91 -21.87 -11.95 21.55
N LYS A 92 -22.78 -10.97 21.54
CA LYS A 92 -23.89 -10.88 22.51
C LYS A 92 -24.82 -12.08 22.39
N VAL A 93 -25.18 -12.45 21.17
CA VAL A 93 -26.04 -13.62 20.89
C VAL A 93 -25.35 -14.90 21.39
N ALA A 94 -24.08 -15.14 21.06
CA ALA A 94 -23.31 -16.33 21.47
C ALA A 94 -23.15 -16.54 22.99
N ARG A 95 -23.41 -15.51 23.81
CA ARG A 95 -23.42 -15.59 25.28
C ARG A 95 -24.76 -16.08 25.84
N ARG A 96 -25.83 -16.08 25.06
CA ARG A 96 -27.15 -16.58 25.48
C ARG A 96 -27.18 -18.11 25.50
N VAL A 97 -28.11 -18.67 26.27
CA VAL A 97 -28.37 -20.11 26.30
C VAL A 97 -28.98 -20.52 24.95
N MET A 98 -28.34 -21.45 24.25
CA MET A 98 -28.74 -21.94 22.93
C MET A 98 -28.16 -23.34 22.68
N PRO A 99 -28.68 -24.09 21.69
CA PRO A 99 -28.13 -25.38 21.29
C PRO A 99 -26.65 -25.28 20.89
N GLU A 100 -25.89 -26.34 21.15
CA GLU A 100 -24.45 -26.38 20.89
C GLU A 100 -24.11 -26.22 19.40
N GLU A 101 -24.93 -26.77 18.51
CA GLU A 101 -24.83 -26.63 17.05
C GLU A 101 -24.94 -25.15 16.62
N SER A 102 -26.00 -24.47 17.06
CA SER A 102 -26.20 -23.03 16.78
C SER A 102 -25.07 -22.18 17.35
N ARG A 103 -24.54 -22.55 18.53
CA ARG A 103 -23.41 -21.86 19.15
C ARG A 103 -22.12 -22.04 18.33
N ALA A 104 -21.90 -23.23 17.77
CA ALA A 104 -20.74 -23.51 16.92
C ALA A 104 -20.80 -22.72 15.61
N GLU A 105 -21.97 -22.62 14.98
CA GLU A 105 -22.19 -21.81 13.78
C GLU A 105 -21.90 -20.33 14.02
N ILE A 106 -22.45 -19.75 15.08
CA ILE A 106 -22.20 -18.33 15.42
C ILE A 106 -20.71 -18.09 15.68
N LYS A 107 -20.02 -19.01 16.35
CA LYS A 107 -18.56 -18.91 16.56
C LYS A 107 -17.80 -18.89 15.23
N LYS A 108 -18.18 -19.72 14.26
CA LYS A 108 -17.57 -19.72 12.91
C LYS A 108 -17.76 -18.36 12.23
N VAL A 109 -18.97 -17.83 12.24
CA VAL A 109 -19.24 -16.49 11.67
C VAL A 109 -18.43 -15.40 12.38
N ILE A 110 -18.32 -15.44 13.71
CA ILE A 110 -17.48 -14.50 14.47
C ILE A 110 -16.01 -14.61 14.06
N THR A 111 -15.48 -15.82 13.84
CA THR A 111 -14.09 -16.00 13.39
C THR A 111 -13.89 -15.44 11.98
N GLU A 112 -14.81 -15.69 11.05
CA GLU A 112 -14.75 -15.14 9.69
C GLU A 112 -14.82 -13.61 9.69
N LEU A 113 -15.74 -13.01 10.46
CA LEU A 113 -15.82 -11.57 10.63
C LEU A 113 -14.55 -10.99 11.27
N THR A 114 -13.93 -11.72 12.19
CA THR A 114 -12.68 -11.28 12.82
C THR A 114 -11.53 -11.24 11.80
N GLU A 115 -11.43 -12.23 10.91
CA GLU A 115 -10.43 -12.23 9.84
C GLU A 115 -10.69 -11.12 8.81
N LYS A 116 -11.96 -10.89 8.41
CA LYS A 116 -12.33 -9.76 7.54
C LYS A 116 -11.97 -8.41 8.16
N LEU A 117 -12.25 -8.21 9.45
CA LEU A 117 -11.89 -6.99 10.17
C LEU A 117 -10.38 -6.78 10.27
N LYS A 118 -9.58 -7.86 10.41
CA LYS A 118 -8.11 -7.76 10.36
C LYS A 118 -7.64 -7.29 8.99
N ALA A 119 -8.15 -7.90 7.92
CA ALA A 119 -7.80 -7.52 6.55
C ALA A 119 -8.13 -6.05 6.28
N LEU A 120 -9.34 -5.60 6.63
CA LEU A 120 -9.73 -4.18 6.49
C LEU A 120 -8.81 -3.24 7.28
N ARG A 121 -8.45 -3.60 8.51
CA ARG A 121 -7.52 -2.79 9.32
C ARG A 121 -6.13 -2.71 8.67
N GLU A 122 -5.66 -3.80 8.07
CA GLU A 122 -4.39 -3.79 7.33
C GLU A 122 -4.46 -2.88 6.10
N GLU A 123 -5.55 -2.94 5.31
CA GLU A 123 -5.76 -2.06 4.16
C GLU A 123 -5.80 -0.58 4.56
N ILE A 124 -6.55 -0.23 5.62
CA ILE A 124 -6.61 1.13 6.15
C ILE A 124 -5.22 1.60 6.56
N LYS A 125 -4.49 0.79 7.33
CA LYS A 125 -3.13 1.12 7.79
C LYS A 125 -2.15 1.32 6.63
N LEU A 126 -2.24 0.49 5.59
CA LEU A 126 -1.41 0.65 4.39
C LEU A 126 -1.74 1.97 3.68
N SER A 127 -3.01 2.32 3.56
CA SER A 127 -3.45 3.58 2.95
C SER A 127 -3.02 4.81 3.75
N GLU A 128 -3.07 4.76 5.07
CA GLU A 128 -2.56 5.83 5.95
C GLU A 128 -1.05 6.00 5.81
N ASP A 129 -0.30 4.90 5.80
CA ASP A 129 1.16 4.93 5.60
C ASP A 129 1.54 5.50 4.23
N ILE A 130 0.73 5.21 3.20
CA ILE A 130 0.88 5.82 1.87
C ILE A 130 0.72 7.33 1.96
N ARG A 131 -0.33 7.80 2.65
CA ARG A 131 -0.64 9.22 2.80
C ARG A 131 0.52 9.96 3.45
N GLU A 132 1.03 9.44 4.57
CA GLU A 132 2.12 10.07 5.34
C GLU A 132 3.46 10.08 4.62
N ARG A 133 3.80 8.99 3.91
CA ARG A 133 5.13 8.85 3.30
C ARG A 133 5.23 9.39 1.88
N SER A 134 4.10 9.60 1.20
CA SER A 134 4.07 9.99 -0.21
C SER A 134 4.91 11.23 -0.52
N ASP A 135 4.89 12.26 0.34
CA ASP A 135 5.69 13.48 0.13
C ASP A 135 7.19 13.21 0.22
N MET A 136 7.63 12.49 1.26
CA MET A 136 9.04 12.14 1.41
C MET A 136 9.56 11.29 0.25
N LEU A 137 8.76 10.33 -0.24
CA LEU A 137 9.14 9.51 -1.39
C LEU A 137 9.27 10.35 -2.66
N LYS A 138 8.36 11.31 -2.86
CA LYS A 138 8.40 12.24 -3.99
C LYS A 138 9.67 13.08 -3.95
N GLU A 139 10.00 13.66 -2.81
CA GLU A 139 11.24 14.44 -2.63
C GLU A 139 12.49 13.61 -2.89
N LYS A 140 12.54 12.36 -2.42
CA LYS A 140 13.68 11.46 -2.70
C LYS A 140 13.85 11.21 -4.19
N ILE A 141 12.77 10.93 -4.91
CA ILE A 141 12.82 10.71 -6.36
C ILE A 141 13.26 11.98 -7.09
N GLU A 142 12.75 13.15 -6.70
CA GLU A 142 13.16 14.43 -7.29
C GLU A 142 14.65 14.72 -7.07
N LYS A 143 15.18 14.46 -5.86
CA LYS A 143 16.62 14.59 -5.59
C LYS A 143 17.46 13.66 -6.47
N ILE A 144 17.03 12.41 -6.63
CA ILE A 144 17.72 11.44 -7.50
C ILE A 144 17.71 11.91 -8.96
N ASP A 145 16.56 12.36 -9.47
CA ASP A 145 16.47 12.82 -10.86
C ASP A 145 17.32 14.10 -11.08
N LYS A 146 17.38 15.03 -10.10
CA LYS A 146 18.28 16.21 -10.14
C LYS A 146 19.76 15.83 -10.17
N GLU A 147 20.22 14.93 -9.29
CA GLU A 147 21.61 14.48 -9.27
C GLU A 147 21.99 13.76 -10.57
N GLN A 148 21.07 12.98 -11.15
CA GLN A 148 21.31 12.30 -12.43
C GLN A 148 21.43 13.27 -13.61
N GLU A 149 20.67 14.36 -13.60
CA GLU A 149 20.72 15.37 -14.66
C GLU A 149 22.01 16.18 -14.60
N GLN A 150 22.42 16.65 -13.41
CA GLN A 150 23.70 17.34 -13.20
C GLN A 150 24.89 16.50 -13.69
N ARG A 151 24.93 15.20 -13.37
CA ARG A 151 26.00 14.31 -13.84
C ARG A 151 26.04 14.12 -15.35
N LYS A 152 24.91 14.25 -16.04
CA LYS A 152 24.88 14.18 -17.52
C LYS A 152 25.40 15.49 -18.11
N GLU A 153 25.00 16.62 -17.55
CA GLU A 153 25.49 17.94 -17.98
C GLU A 153 27.01 18.07 -17.80
N GLU A 154 27.55 17.56 -16.69
CA GLU A 154 29.01 17.52 -16.43
C GLU A 154 29.76 16.57 -17.36
N ARG A 155 29.14 15.50 -17.85
CA ARG A 155 29.76 14.52 -18.77
C ARG A 155 29.57 14.87 -20.25
N GLY A 156 28.62 15.74 -20.56
CA GLY A 156 28.34 16.25 -21.90
C GLY A 156 29.09 17.54 -22.22
N ARG A 157 29.77 18.13 -21.22
CA ARG A 157 30.82 19.14 -21.38
C ARG A 157 32.18 18.47 -21.53
#